data_AF-A0A3R7AM74-F1
#
_entry.id   AF-A0A3R7AM74-F1
#
_cell.length_a   1.000
_cell.length_b   1.000
_cell.length_c   1.000
_cell.angle_alpha   90.00
_cell.angle_beta   90.00
_cell.angle_gamma   90.00
#
_symmetry.space_group_name_H-M   'P 1'
#
loop_
_entity.id
_entity.type
_entity.pdbx_description
1 polymer ?
#
loop_
_entity_poly.entity_id
_entity_poly.type
_entity_poly.pdbx_seq_one_letter_code
_entity_poly.pdbx_strand_id
1 'polypeptide(L)'
;VEDWRKTWIILSPIGHQGILLGRGNQQISPEIIKKVGKQRIIVAATRSKLRGIEGNVLRVDTGDAEVDNMLRGYIKVVTDYREWRLMPVQ
;
A
#
# COMPACT_ATOMS: atom_id res chain seq x y z
N VAL A 1 -20.29 -0.86 -1.50
CA VAL A 1 -19.57 -1.90 -2.27
C VAL A 1 -20.49 -3.10 -2.43
N GLU A 2 -20.83 -3.44 -3.66
CA GLU A 2 -21.77 -4.54 -3.97
C GLU A 2 -21.08 -5.91 -4.01
N ASP A 3 -19.82 -5.98 -4.47
CA ASP A 3 -19.01 -7.19 -4.46
C ASP A 3 -17.54 -6.89 -4.12
N TRP A 4 -17.13 -7.31 -2.92
CA TRP A 4 -15.75 -7.16 -2.44
C TRP A 4 -14.74 -7.94 -3.29
N ARG A 5 -15.15 -9.01 -3.97
CA ARG A 5 -14.28 -9.80 -4.87
C ARG A 5 -13.99 -9.08 -6.18
N LYS A 6 -14.70 -7.99 -6.50
CA LYS A 6 -14.46 -7.14 -7.68
C LYS A 6 -13.97 -5.73 -7.32
N THR A 7 -13.62 -5.51 -6.06
CA THR A 7 -13.18 -4.20 -5.56
C THR A 7 -11.66 -4.11 -5.52
N TRP A 8 -11.12 -2.93 -5.85
CA TRP A 8 -9.69 -2.63 -5.80
C TRP A 8 -9.43 -1.43 -4.91
N ILE A 9 -8.26 -1.45 -4.26
CA ILE A 9 -7.74 -0.29 -3.53
C ILE A 9 -6.56 0.25 -4.34
N ILE A 10 -6.60 1.55 -4.65
CA ILE A 10 -5.52 2.24 -5.34
C ILE A 10 -5.06 3.37 -4.44
N LEU A 11 -3.77 3.39 -4.10
CA LEU A 11 -3.21 4.37 -3.17
C LEU A 11 -1.79 4.77 -3.53
N SER A 12 -1.36 5.93 -3.05
CA SER A 12 0.01 6.43 -3.18
C SER A 12 0.63 6.52 -1.79
N PRO A 13 1.92 6.19 -1.62
CA PRO A 13 2.60 6.43 -0.37
C PRO A 13 2.73 7.93 -0.09
N ILE A 14 2.80 8.26 1.20
CA ILE A 14 3.27 9.55 1.70
C ILE A 14 4.77 9.65 1.41
N GLY A 15 5.18 10.77 0.79
CA GLY A 15 6.58 11.00 0.41
C GLY A 15 7.51 11.00 1.63
N HIS A 16 8.78 10.67 1.41
CA HIS A 16 9.84 10.55 2.42
C HIS A 16 9.65 9.40 3.42
N GLN A 17 8.52 9.33 4.11
CA GLN A 17 8.26 8.30 5.13
C GLN A 17 7.84 6.95 4.54
N GLY A 18 7.28 6.94 3.33
CA GLY A 18 6.85 5.70 2.66
C GLY A 18 5.58 5.06 3.25
N ILE A 19 4.83 5.78 4.08
CA ILE A 19 3.60 5.26 4.70
C ILE A 19 2.51 5.08 3.64
N LEU A 20 1.98 3.86 3.52
CA LEU A 20 0.83 3.53 2.65
C LEU A 20 -0.49 3.65 3.41
N LEU A 21 -0.53 3.12 4.63
CA LEU A 21 -1.68 3.07 5.51
C LEU A 21 -1.17 3.28 6.93
N GLY A 22 -1.70 4.29 7.63
CA GLY A 22 -1.21 4.68 8.95
C GLY A 22 -2.34 4.91 9.95
N ARG A 23 -2.13 4.53 11.22
CA ARG A 23 -3.12 4.59 12.30
C ARG A 23 -3.68 5.99 12.56
N GLY A 24 -2.87 7.03 12.35
CA GLY A 24 -3.28 8.43 12.53
C GLY A 24 -4.04 9.05 11.35
N ASN A 25 -4.06 8.39 10.19
CA ASN A 25 -4.76 8.87 8.99
C ASN A 25 -5.32 7.67 8.20
N GLN A 26 -6.20 6.92 8.86
CA GLN A 26 -6.74 5.69 8.33
C GLN A 26 -7.89 5.96 7.34
N GLN A 27 -7.55 6.38 6.12
CA GLN A 27 -8.52 6.63 5.04
C GLN A 27 -9.31 5.37 4.65
N ILE A 28 -8.72 4.18 4.88
CA ILE A 28 -9.32 2.88 4.63
C ILE A 28 -9.12 2.02 5.86
N SER A 29 -10.22 1.53 6.43
CA SER A 29 -10.18 0.72 7.66
C SER A 29 -9.59 -0.68 7.42
N PRO A 30 -9.08 -1.35 8.47
CA PRO A 30 -8.52 -2.69 8.37
C PRO A 30 -9.56 -3.69 7.83
N GLU A 31 -10.82 -3.56 8.22
CA GLU A 31 -11.91 -4.46 7.81
C GLU A 31 -12.16 -4.39 6.30
N ILE A 32 -12.02 -3.20 5.70
CA ILE A 32 -12.12 -3.03 4.25
C ILE A 32 -10.92 -3.67 3.56
N ILE A 33 -9.72 -3.47 4.10
CA ILE A 33 -8.49 -4.04 3.55
C ILE A 33 -8.53 -5.58 3.58
N LYS A 34 -9.03 -6.20 4.66
CA LYS A 34 -9.26 -7.66 4.75
C LYS A 34 -10.21 -8.16 3.66
N LYS A 35 -11.32 -7.46 3.44
CA LYS A 35 -12.33 -7.84 2.42
C LYS A 35 -11.79 -7.76 1.00
N VAL A 36 -10.97 -6.77 0.69
CA VAL A 36 -10.37 -6.59 -0.64
C VAL A 36 -9.19 -7.55 -0.86
N GLY A 37 -8.34 -7.71 0.16
CA GLY A 37 -7.14 -8.54 0.15
C GLY A 37 -5.96 -7.89 -0.59
N LYS A 38 -4.74 -8.26 -0.16
CA LYS A 38 -3.48 -7.70 -0.70
C LYS A 38 -3.33 -7.77 -2.22
N GLN A 39 -3.84 -8.84 -2.85
CA GLN A 39 -3.71 -9.05 -4.29
C GLN A 39 -4.43 -8.01 -5.15
N ARG A 40 -5.37 -7.26 -4.57
CA ARG A 40 -6.15 -6.21 -5.23
C ARG A 40 -5.78 -4.79 -4.77
N ILE A 41 -4.58 -4.64 -4.22
CA ILE A 41 -4.02 -3.33 -3.86
C ILE A 41 -3.00 -2.93 -4.91
N ILE A 42 -3.23 -1.78 -5.53
CA ILE A 42 -2.28 -1.15 -6.45
C ILE A 42 -1.69 0.08 -5.75
N VAL A 43 -0.37 0.11 -5.67
CA VAL A 43 0.35 1.30 -5.23
C VAL A 43 0.81 2.07 -6.46
N ALA A 44 0.62 3.38 -6.50
CA ALA A 44 1.11 4.24 -7.56
C ALA A 44 2.01 5.35 -6.98
N ALA A 45 3.20 5.53 -7.54
CA ALA A 45 4.14 6.56 -7.10
C ALA A 45 5.12 6.91 -8.19
N THR A 46 5.44 8.20 -8.37
CA THR A 46 6.49 8.60 -9.31
C THR A 46 7.86 8.05 -8.87
N ARG A 47 8.77 7.85 -9.82
CA ARG A 47 10.16 7.44 -9.51
C ARG A 47 10.83 8.38 -8.51
N SER A 48 10.58 9.70 -8.63
CA SER A 48 11.11 10.70 -7.71
C SER A 48 10.57 10.51 -6.29
N LYS A 49 9.26 10.24 -6.15
CA LYS A 49 8.65 9.99 -4.84
C LYS A 49 9.27 8.74 -4.19
N LEU A 50 9.45 7.66 -4.94
CA LEU A 50 10.04 6.42 -4.42
C LEU A 50 11.51 6.58 -4.02
N ARG A 51 12.32 7.31 -4.80
CA ARG A 51 13.74 7.58 -4.45
C ARG A 51 13.88 8.35 -3.15
N GLY A 52 12.90 9.20 -2.85
CA GLY A 52 12.88 9.97 -1.61
C GLY A 52 12.47 9.18 -0.38
N ILE A 53 12.00 7.92 -0.51
CA ILE A 53 11.53 7.12 0.62
C ILE A 53 12.72 6.60 1.44
N GLU A 54 12.74 6.94 2.72
CA GLU A 54 13.73 6.50 3.67
C GLU A 54 13.75 4.96 3.77
N GLY A 55 14.94 4.38 3.71
CA GLY A 55 15.14 2.93 3.75
C GLY A 55 14.63 2.17 2.52
N ASN A 56 14.16 2.86 1.47
CA ASN A 56 13.55 2.26 0.27
C ASN A 56 12.45 1.24 0.61
N VAL A 57 11.66 1.53 1.64
CA VAL A 57 10.65 0.62 2.16
C VAL A 57 9.31 1.31 2.39
N LEU A 58 8.23 0.63 2.01
CA LEU A 58 6.88 1.08 2.28
C LEU A 58 6.46 0.61 3.68
N ARG A 59 5.75 1.46 4.41
CA ARG A 59 5.35 1.20 5.79
C ARG A 59 3.84 1.10 5.89
N VAL A 60 3.38 0.13 6.67
CA VAL A 60 1.97 -0.02 7.04
C VAL A 60 1.85 -0.10 8.55
N ASP A 61 0.91 0.66 9.09
CA ASP A 61 0.46 0.58 10.47
C ASP A 61 -1.04 0.84 10.44
N THR A 62 -1.82 -0.22 10.34
CA THR A 62 -3.28 -0.11 10.30
C THR A 62 -3.90 -0.15 11.69
N GLY A 63 -3.11 -0.37 12.74
CA GLY A 63 -3.61 -0.67 14.08
C GLY A 63 -4.23 -2.07 14.23
N ASP A 64 -4.24 -2.90 13.17
CA ASP A 64 -4.68 -4.28 13.18
C ASP A 64 -3.52 -5.19 12.73
N ALA A 65 -3.01 -5.99 13.67
CA ALA A 65 -1.84 -6.84 13.44
C ALA A 65 -2.05 -7.90 12.35
N GLU A 66 -3.28 -8.36 12.13
CA GLU A 66 -3.59 -9.32 11.06
C GLU A 66 -3.44 -8.64 9.69
N VAL A 67 -3.94 -7.42 9.54
CA VAL A 67 -3.81 -6.65 8.30
C VAL A 67 -2.38 -6.25 8.04
N ASP A 68 -1.66 -5.79 9.06
CA ASP A 68 -0.25 -5.40 8.91
C ASP A 68 0.58 -6.62 8.44
N ASN A 69 0.38 -7.78 9.05
CA ASN A 69 1.03 -9.02 8.62
C ASN A 69 0.63 -9.47 7.21
N MET A 70 -0.64 -9.31 6.83
CA MET A 70 -1.10 -9.60 5.47
C MET A 70 -0.40 -8.71 4.44
N LEU A 71 -0.14 -7.45 4.77
CA LEU A 71 0.43 -6.46 3.86
C LEU A 71 1.96 -6.56 3.72
N ARG A 72 2.66 -7.06 4.73
CA ARG A 72 4.12 -7.29 4.75
C ARG A 72 4.64 -8.11 3.57
N GLY A 73 5.94 -7.97 3.28
CA GLY A 73 6.62 -8.66 2.18
C GLY A 73 6.88 -7.70 1.03
N TYR A 74 6.37 -8.00 -0.17
CA TYR A 74 6.54 -7.12 -1.33
C TYR A 74 5.20 -6.70 -1.93
N ILE A 75 5.17 -5.52 -2.54
CA ILE A 75 4.05 -5.02 -3.34
C ILE A 75 4.54 -4.41 -4.64
N LYS A 76 3.72 -4.51 -5.69
CA LYS A 76 3.99 -3.89 -6.98
C LYS A 76 3.55 -2.42 -6.93
N VAL A 77 4.46 -1.54 -7.31
CA VAL A 77 4.22 -0.09 -7.43
C VAL A 77 4.26 0.29 -8.90
N VAL A 78 3.20 0.90 -9.42
CA VAL A 78 3.21 1.55 -10.74
C VAL A 78 4.07 2.81 -10.63
N THR A 79 5.14 2.87 -11.43
CA THR A 79 6.06 4.01 -11.42
C THR A 79 5.97 4.90 -12.64
N ASP A 80 5.51 4.35 -13.75
CA ASP A 80 5.42 5.00 -15.06
C ASP A 80 4.48 4.20 -15.98
N TYR A 81 4.27 4.68 -17.20
CA TYR A 81 3.53 3.93 -18.22
C TYR A 81 4.17 2.56 -18.47
N ARG A 82 3.42 1.49 -18.20
CA ARG A 82 3.85 0.09 -18.32
C ARG A 82 5.07 -0.29 -17.46
N GLU A 83 5.41 0.51 -16.45
CA GLU A 83 6.53 0.24 -15.54
C GLU A 83 6.04 -0.09 -14.13
N TRP A 84 6.58 -1.17 -13.57
CA TRP A 84 6.31 -1.60 -12.21
C TRP A 84 7.61 -1.81 -11.45
N ARG A 85 7.62 -1.44 -10.16
CA ARG A 85 8.71 -1.71 -9.24
C ARG A 85 8.20 -2.53 -8.06
N LEU A 86 8.92 -3.60 -7.70
CA LEU A 86 8.68 -4.32 -6.45
C LEU A 86 9.32 -3.53 -5.30
N MET A 87 8.52 -3.20 -4.29
CA MET A 87 8.97 -2.51 -3.08
C MET A 87 8.70 -3.39 -1.87
N PRO A 88 9.63 -3.48 -0.91
CA PRO A 88 9.36 -4.13 0.36
C PRO A 88 8.30 -3.33 1.14
N VAL A 89 7.51 -4.05 1.93
CA VAL A 89 6.48 -3.52 2.83
C VAL A 89 6.76 -4.08 4.23
N GLN A 90 6.81 -3.19 5.21
CA GLN A 90 7.05 -3.48 6.63
C GLN A 90 5.87 -3.06 7.50
#